data_AF-A0A6V7IXS2-F1
#
_entry.id   AF-A0A6V7IXS2-F1
#
_cell.length_a   1.000
_cell.length_b   1.000
_cell.length_c   1.000
_cell.angle_alpha   90.00
_cell.angle_beta   90.00
_cell.angle_gamma   90.00
#
_symmetry.space_group_name_H-M   'P 1'
#
loop_
_entity.id
_entity.type
_entity.pdbx_description
1 polymer ?
#
loop_
_entity_poly.entity_id
_entity_poly.type
_entity_poly.pdbx_seq_one_letter_code
_entity_poly.pdbx_strand_id
1 'polypeptide(L)'
;RVLKYIVNNMTGIIEGTSKVKLNLFSGHETNVVALLSTLGVFKPHMPTYTSAVFVELLEDGSDHFVKASFVVFVVVRTLCE
;
A
#
# COMPACT_ATOMS: atom_id res chain seq x y z
N ARG A 1 -5.67 -7.02 10.91
CA ARG A 1 -6.68 -5.93 11.13
C ARG A 1 -6.60 -4.84 10.06
N VAL A 2 -5.40 -4.33 9.71
CA VAL A 2 -5.22 -3.29 8.66
C VAL A 2 -5.73 -3.76 7.29
N LEU A 3 -5.43 -4.98 6.86
CA LEU A 3 -5.89 -5.51 5.57
C LEU A 3 -7.43 -5.49 5.42
N LYS A 4 -8.16 -5.89 6.48
CA LYS A 4 -9.64 -5.86 6.49
C LYS A 4 -10.16 -4.43 6.34
N TYR A 5 -9.51 -3.46 6.96
CA TYR A 5 -9.88 -2.06 6.83
C TYR A 5 -9.66 -1.56 5.39
N ILE A 6 -8.52 -1.89 4.77
CA ILE A 6 -8.22 -1.52 3.39
C ILE A 6 -9.28 -2.06 2.42
N VAL A 7 -9.61 -3.36 2.52
CA VAL A 7 -10.62 -4.01 1.67
C VAL A 7 -12.00 -3.41 1.87
N ASN A 8 -12.42 -3.21 3.13
CA ASN A 8 -13.72 -2.60 3.42
C ASN A 8 -13.80 -1.16 2.87
N ASN A 9 -12.71 -0.39 2.98
CA ASN A 9 -12.67 0.96 2.44
C ASN A 9 -12.73 0.97 0.91
N MET A 10 -12.01 0.06 0.24
CA MET A 10 -12.08 -0.07 -1.23
C MET A 10 -13.49 -0.48 -1.68
N THR A 11 -14.10 -1.46 -1.01
CA THR A 11 -15.48 -1.88 -1.28
C THR A 11 -16.45 -0.71 -1.11
N GLY A 12 -16.29 0.09 -0.05
CA GLY A 12 -17.10 1.28 0.16
C GLY A 12 -16.90 2.39 -0.89
N ILE A 13 -15.72 2.47 -1.52
CA ILE A 13 -15.50 3.38 -2.66
C ILE A 13 -16.25 2.86 -3.90
N ILE A 14 -16.19 1.56 -4.18
CA ILE A 14 -16.92 0.92 -5.30
C ILE A 14 -18.44 1.08 -5.14
N GLU A 15 -18.95 0.90 -3.92
CA GLU A 15 -20.37 1.08 -3.59
C GLU A 15 -20.79 2.56 -3.49
N GLY A 16 -19.85 3.51 -3.59
CA GLY A 16 -20.11 4.95 -3.48
C GLY A 16 -20.43 5.44 -2.06
N THR A 17 -20.25 4.60 -1.03
CA THR A 17 -20.49 4.94 0.39
C THR A 17 -19.34 5.75 1.00
N SER A 18 -18.13 5.69 0.42
CA SER A 18 -16.96 6.45 0.85
C SER A 18 -16.39 7.29 -0.30
N LYS A 19 -16.02 8.54 0.01
CA LYS A 19 -15.36 9.48 -0.93
C LYS A 19 -13.88 9.68 -0.61
N VAL A 20 -13.32 8.87 0.30
CA VAL A 20 -11.93 9.02 0.75
C VAL A 20 -11.00 8.62 -0.39
N LYS A 21 -10.23 9.60 -0.89
CA LYS A 21 -9.31 9.40 -2.03
C LYS A 21 -7.96 8.81 -1.62
N LEU A 22 -7.53 9.00 -0.37
CA LEU A 22 -6.22 8.56 0.11
C LEU A 22 -6.28 8.27 1.61
N ASN A 23 -5.78 7.10 1.99
CA ASN A 23 -5.58 6.71 3.39
C ASN A 23 -4.08 6.49 3.63
N LEU A 24 -3.48 7.28 4.52
CA LEU A 24 -2.10 7.07 4.95
C LEU A 24 -2.08 6.38 6.30
N PHE A 25 -1.40 5.24 6.36
CA PHE A 25 -1.13 4.52 7.60
C PHE A 25 0.33 4.70 7.97
N SER A 26 0.58 5.38 9.09
CA SER A 26 1.90 5.42 9.71
C SER A 26 2.05 4.24 10.67
N GLY A 27 3.22 3.61 10.67
CA GLY A 27 3.52 2.49 11.54
C GLY A 27 4.97 2.07 11.47
N HIS A 28 5.32 1.08 12.27
CA HIS A 28 6.65 0.49 12.30
C HIS A 28 6.84 -0.54 11.17
N GLU A 29 8.10 -0.89 10.91
CA GLU A 29 8.50 -1.90 9.94
C GLU A 29 7.79 -3.25 10.15
N THR A 30 7.47 -3.60 11.40
CA THR A 30 6.71 -4.80 11.76
C THR A 30 5.30 -4.82 11.16
N ASN A 31 4.64 -3.66 11.05
CA ASN A 31 3.33 -3.55 10.41
C ASN A 31 3.44 -3.78 8.89
N VAL A 32 4.52 -3.29 8.27
CA VAL A 32 4.79 -3.48 6.84
C VAL A 32 5.09 -4.95 6.54
N VAL A 33 5.93 -5.59 7.35
CA VAL A 33 6.24 -7.03 7.24
C VAL A 33 4.97 -7.87 7.41
N ALA A 34 4.15 -7.57 8.42
CA ALA A 34 2.89 -8.28 8.62
C ALA A 34 1.95 -8.13 7.43
N LEU A 35 1.83 -6.92 6.85
CA LEU A 35 1.00 -6.67 5.68
C LEU A 35 1.51 -7.44 4.45
N LEU A 36 2.81 -7.32 4.13
CA LEU A 36 3.43 -8.04 3.01
C LEU A 36 3.32 -9.56 3.18
N SER A 37 3.44 -10.06 4.41
CA SER A 37 3.31 -11.49 4.73
C SER A 37 1.90 -11.98 4.50
N THR A 38 0.88 -11.20 4.93
CA THR A 38 -0.53 -11.54 4.66
C THR A 38 -0.90 -11.46 3.17
N LEU A 39 -0.21 -10.61 2.40
CA LEU A 39 -0.36 -10.53 0.95
C LEU A 39 0.39 -11.64 0.20
N GLY A 40 1.19 -12.47 0.89
CA GLY A 40 1.98 -13.54 0.28
C GLY A 40 3.15 -13.06 -0.59
N VAL A 41 3.41 -11.76 -0.65
CA VAL A 41 4.49 -11.15 -1.45
C VAL A 41 5.75 -10.86 -0.62
N PHE A 42 5.73 -11.20 0.67
CA PHE A 42 6.87 -10.99 1.55
C PHE A 42 8.06 -11.85 1.15
N LYS A 43 9.15 -11.17 0.80
CA LYS A 43 10.49 -11.78 0.76
C LYS A 43 11.17 -11.55 2.11
N PRO A 44 11.92 -12.53 2.65
CA PRO A 44 12.63 -12.36 3.91
C PRO A 44 13.77 -11.33 3.76
N HIS A 45 13.42 -10.05 3.90
CA HIS A 45 14.34 -8.92 3.93
C HIS A 45 13.83 -7.90 4.96
N MET A 46 14.76 -7.21 5.62
CA MET A 46 14.41 -6.09 6.48
C MET A 46 14.01 -4.89 5.60
N PRO A 47 12.81 -4.31 5.80
CA PRO A 47 12.43 -3.09 5.09
C PRO A 47 13.41 -1.98 5.46
N THR A 48 14.00 -1.34 4.46
CA THR A 48 14.84 -0.16 4.67
C THR A 48 13.99 0.99 5.21
N TYR A 49 14.61 1.89 6.01
CA TYR A 49 13.95 3.11 6.47
C TYR A 49 13.28 3.86 5.30
N THR A 50 12.05 4.32 5.51
CA THR A 50 11.22 4.99 4.48
C THR A 50 10.68 4.04 3.38
N SER A 51 10.63 2.73 3.62
CA SER A 51 9.86 1.81 2.76
C SER A 51 8.35 2.04 2.92
N ALA A 52 7.61 2.03 1.82
CA ALA A 52 6.16 2.18 1.81
C ALA A 52 5.49 1.12 0.92
N VAL A 53 4.26 0.73 1.30
CA VAL A 53 3.39 -0.12 0.49
C VAL A 53 2.26 0.74 -0.03
N PHE A 54 2.12 0.80 -1.35
CA PHE A 54 1.01 1.46 -2.02
C PHE A 54 0.01 0.39 -2.45
N VAL A 55 -1.26 0.59 -2.10
CA VAL A 55 -2.35 -0.24 -2.60
C VAL A 55 -3.33 0.68 -3.30
N GLU A 56 -3.42 0.53 -4.62
CA GLU A 56 -4.15 1.39 -5.52
C GLU A 56 -5.38 0.64 -6.04
N LEU A 57 -6.52 1.32 -6.06
CA LEU A 57 -7.74 0.87 -6.73
C LEU A 57 -7.81 1.57 -8.08
N LEU A 58 -7.77 0.79 -9.15
CA LEU A 58 -7.85 1.24 -10.53
C LEU A 58 -9.21 0.84 -11.10
N GLU A 59 -9.77 1.67 -11.97
CA GLU A 59 -11.04 1.44 -12.65
C GLU A 59 -10.78 1.50 -14.16
N ASP A 60 -11.16 0.46 -14.89
CA ASP A 60 -11.11 0.41 -16.35
C ASP A 60 -12.47 -0.04 -16.88
N GLY A 61 -13.27 0.92 -17.37
CA GLY A 61 -14.65 0.67 -17.77
C GLY A 61 -15.53 0.28 -16.58
N SER A 62 -16.08 -0.93 -16.59
CA SER A 62 -16.86 -1.50 -15.48
C SER A 62 -16.02 -2.32 -14.50
N ASP A 63 -14.77 -2.59 -14.84
CA ASP A 63 -13.91 -3.51 -14.10
C ASP A 63 -13.03 -2.75 -13.11
N HIS A 64 -12.92 -3.32 -11.91
CA HIS A 64 -12.14 -2.75 -10.81
C HIS A 64 -10.93 -3.63 -10.53
N PHE A 65 -9.74 -3.03 -10.55
CA PHE A 65 -8.47 -3.71 -10.33
C PHE A 65 -7.79 -3.19 -9.08
N VAL A 66 -7.17 -4.09 -8.31
CA VAL A 66 -6.35 -3.71 -7.16
C VAL A 66 -4.89 -3.98 -7.48
N LYS A 67 -4.07 -2.94 -7.41
CA LYS A 67 -2.62 -3.02 -7.62
C LYS A 67 -1.91 -2.76 -6.30
N ALA A 68 -1.06 -3.70 -5.88
CA ALA A 68 -0.19 -3.53 -4.72
C ALA A 68 1.26 -3.36 -5.19
N SER A 69 1.89 -2.24 -4.81
CA SER A 69 3.26 -1.91 -5.16
C SER A 69 4.08 -1.67 -3.90
N PHE A 70 5.22 -2.37 -3.76
CA PHE A 70 6.19 -2.10 -2.71
C PHE A 70 7.25 -1.15 -3.23
N VAL A 71 7.35 0.04 -2.64
CA VAL A 71 8.34 1.04 -3.02
C VAL A 71 9.31 1.22 -1.87
N VAL A 72 10.57 0.94 -2.15
CA VAL A 72 11.68 1.43 -1.34
C VAL A 72 11.97 2.83 -1.88
N PHE A 73 11.77 3.87 -1.05
CA PHE A 73 12.31 5.18 -1.40
C PHE A 73 13.84 5.04 -1.48
N VAL A 74 14.34 4.85 -2.69
CA VAL A 74 15.77 4.95 -2.97
C VAL A 74 16.10 6.43 -2.85
N VAL A 75 16.76 6.81 -1.76
CA VAL A 75 17.41 8.11 -1.65
C VAL A 75 18.50 8.14 -2.72
N VAL A 76 18.17 8.69 -3.89
CA VAL A 76 19.18 9.16 -4.83
C VAL A 76 19.85 10.34 -4.14
N ARG A 77 21.05 10.13 -3.58
CA ARG A 77 21.91 11.25 -3.23
C ARG A 77 22.19 11.96 -4.56
N THR A 78 21.59 13.12 -4.77
CA THR A 78 22.14 14.10 -5.70
C THR A 78 23.52 14.46 -5.17
N LEU A 79 24.56 14.00 -5.86
CA LEU A 79 25.88 14.62 -5.77
C LEU A 79 25.69 16.04 -6.29
N CYS A 80 25.72 17.04 -5.39
CA CYS A 80 26.10 18.39 -5.78
C CYS A 80 27.55 18.31 -6.26
N GLU A 81 27.78 18.63 -7.53
CA GLU A 81 28.99 19.31 -7.95
C GLU A 81 28.87 20.81 -7.67
#